data_AF-A0A1Q7YKJ6-F1
#
_entry.id   AF-A0A1Q7YKJ6-F1
#
_cell.length_a   1.000
_cell.length_b   1.000
_cell.length_c   1.000
_cell.angle_alpha   90.00
_cell.angle_beta   90.00
_cell.angle_gamma   90.00
#
_symmetry.space_group_name_H-M   'P 1'
#
loop_
_entity.id
_entity.type
_entity.pdbx_description
1 polymer ?
#
loop_
_entity_poly.entity_id
_entity_poly.type
_entity_poly.pdbx_seq_one_letter_code
_entity_poly.pdbx_strand_id
1 'polypeptide(L)' 'MRATAEVVKRIEQLRRHRDHAAKELHIESSFIAPRATLEAIAGDQSRADALLVPWQCELLGISEVRGRRSEVS' A
#
# COMPACT_ATOMS: atom_id res chain seq x y z
N MET A 1 18.41 1.61 -12.75
CA MET A 1 17.81 2.56 -11.79
C MET A 1 18.09 2.04 -10.39
N ARG A 2 18.94 2.68 -9.58
CA ARG A 2 19.25 2.21 -8.23
C ARG A 2 18.12 2.66 -7.33
N ALA A 3 17.31 1.73 -6.81
CA ALA A 3 16.30 2.08 -5.81
C ALA A 3 17.02 2.75 -4.64
N THR A 4 16.63 3.99 -4.31
CA THR A 4 17.20 4.70 -3.16
C THR A 4 16.78 3.96 -1.89
N ALA A 5 17.56 4.12 -0.82
CA ALA A 5 17.23 3.48 0.47
C ALA A 5 15.81 3.85 0.95
N GLU A 6 15.33 5.03 0.59
CA GLU A 6 13.97 5.50 0.87
C GLU A 6 12.91 4.71 0.09
N VAL A 7 13.11 4.47 -1.21
CA VAL A 7 12.20 3.65 -2.03
C VAL A 7 12.16 2.22 -1.48
N VAL A 8 13.30 1.63 -1.13
CA VAL A 8 13.35 0.29 -0.52
C VAL A 8 12.57 0.26 0.80
N LYS A 9 12.77 1.25 1.67
CA LYS A 9 12.02 1.36 2.94
C LYS A 9 10.51 1.46 2.68
N ARG A 10 10.09 2.24 1.69
CA ARG A 10 8.67 2.40 1.32
C ARG A 10 8.06 1.11 0.76
N ILE A 11 8.78 0.38 -0.09
CA ILE A 11 8.35 -0.95 -0.58
C ILE A 11 8.09 -1.89 0.60
N GLU A 12 9.02 -1.95 1.57
CA GLU A 12 8.87 -2.81 2.73
C GLU A 12 7.69 -2.42 3.62
N GLN A 13 7.42 -1.12 3.81
CA GLN A 13 6.22 -0.66 4.54
C GLN A 13 4.93 -1.11 3.85
N LEU A 14 4.81 -0.86 2.55
CA LEU A 14 3.64 -1.26 1.78
C LEU A 14 3.45 -2.78 1.78
N ARG A 15 4.55 -3.54 1.68
CA ARG A 15 4.52 -5.01 1.73
C ARG A 15 3.99 -5.52 3.07
N ARG A 16 4.42 -4.91 4.19
CA ARG A 16 3.94 -5.27 5.54
C ARG A 16 2.45 -4.99 5.70
N HIS A 17 1.98 -3.82 5.25
CA HIS A 17 0.56 -3.48 5.31
C HIS A 17 -0.28 -4.45 4.48
N ARG A 18 0.14 -4.71 3.24
CA ARG A 18 -0.51 -5.70 2.36
C ARG A 18 -0.58 -7.08 3.00
N ASP A 19 0.53 -7.58 3.52
CA ASP A 19 0.60 -8.94 4.07
C ASP A 19 -0.19 -9.07 5.38
N HIS A 20 -0.29 -7.99 6.15
CA HIS A 20 -1.15 -7.93 7.33
C HIS A 20 -2.63 -7.97 6.92
N ALA A 21 -3.05 -7.07 6.03
CA ALA A 21 -4.42 -7.02 5.53
C ALA A 21 -4.85 -8.33 4.83
N ALA A 22 -3.94 -8.96 4.07
CA ALA A 22 -4.19 -10.25 3.43
C ALA A 22 -4.48 -11.35 4.45
N LYS A 23 -3.76 -11.35 5.58
CA LYS A 23 -3.99 -12.29 6.68
C LYS A 23 -5.33 -12.04 7.36
N GLU A 24 -5.65 -10.77 7.65
CA GLU A 24 -6.92 -10.41 8.31
C GLU A 24 -8.14 -10.73 7.43
N LEU A 25 -8.02 -10.51 6.12
CA LEU A 25 -9.09 -10.76 5.15
C LEU A 25 -9.12 -12.21 4.64
N HIS A 26 -8.16 -13.05 5.03
CA HIS A 26 -7.99 -14.42 4.54
C HIS A 26 -7.95 -14.53 3.00
N ILE A 27 -7.34 -13.56 2.33
CA ILE A 27 -7.16 -13.53 0.86
C ILE A 27 -5.68 -13.56 0.50
N GLU A 28 -5.36 -13.92 -0.75
CA GLU A 28 -3.98 -13.82 -1.20
C GLU A 28 -3.54 -12.37 -1.31
N SER A 29 -2.31 -12.08 -0.88
CA SER A 29 -1.75 -10.73 -0.90
C SER A 29 -1.65 -10.15 -2.31
N SER A 30 -1.52 -11.01 -3.34
CA SER A 30 -1.57 -10.63 -4.75
C SER A 30 -2.91 -10.00 -5.17
N PHE A 31 -4.03 -10.34 -4.51
CA PHE A 31 -5.34 -9.71 -4.76
C PHE A 31 -5.42 -8.28 -4.18
N ILE A 32 -4.62 -7.98 -3.16
CA ILE A 32 -4.53 -6.62 -2.61
C ILE A 32 -3.62 -5.78 -3.51
N ALA A 33 -2.37 -6.23 -3.70
CA ALA A 33 -1.44 -5.56 -4.60
C ALA A 33 -0.27 -6.48 -5.02
N PRO A 34 -0.03 -6.65 -6.33
CA PRO A 34 1.19 -7.29 -6.82
C PRO A 34 2.45 -6.55 -6.37
N ARG A 35 3.57 -7.28 -6.27
CA ARG A 35 4.87 -6.69 -5.89
C ARG A 35 5.26 -5.54 -6.83
N ALA A 36 5.07 -5.72 -8.14
CA ALA A 36 5.36 -4.69 -9.13
C ALA A 36 4.56 -3.40 -8.90
N THR A 37 3.32 -3.52 -8.43
CA THR A 37 2.47 -2.36 -8.07
C THR A 37 3.02 -1.65 -6.83
N LEU A 38 3.46 -2.40 -5.82
CA LEU A 38 4.11 -1.82 -4.63
C LEU A 38 5.39 -1.06 -5.01
N GLU A 39 6.20 -1.62 -5.92
CA GLU A 39 7.42 -0.99 -6.41
C GLU A 39 7.13 0.28 -7.22
N ALA A 40 6.10 0.25 -8.07
CA ALA A 40 5.65 1.41 -8.84
C ALA A 40 5.17 2.55 -7.93
N ILE A 41 4.36 2.24 -6.91
CA ILE A 41 3.83 3.21 -5.94
C ILE A 41 4.93 3.74 -5.02
N ALA A 42 5.88 2.88 -4.63
CA ALA A 42 7.01 3.32 -3.81
C ALA A 42 7.93 4.29 -4.55
N GLY A 43 8.07 4.12 -5.87
CA GLY A 43 8.79 5.05 -6.74
C GLY A 43 8.00 6.33 -7.04
N ASP A 44 6.67 6.25 -7.16
CA ASP A 44 5.79 7.39 -7.39
C ASP A 44 4.41 7.12 -6.79
N GLN A 45 4.13 7.80 -5.66
CA GLN A 45 2.90 7.60 -4.89
C GLN A 45 1.65 8.07 -5.65
N SER A 46 1.79 8.98 -6.61
CA SER A 46 0.70 9.50 -7.43
C SER A 46 0.09 8.41 -8.33
N ARG A 47 0.84 7.33 -8.58
CA ARG A 47 0.39 6.18 -9.36
C ARG A 47 -0.58 5.28 -8.60
N ALA A 48 -0.75 5.46 -7.29
CA ALA A 48 -1.63 4.62 -6.49
C ALA A 48 -3.08 4.67 -6.98
N ASP A 49 -3.60 5.87 -7.26
CA ASP A 49 -4.97 6.08 -7.75
C ASP A 49 -5.22 5.44 -9.13
N ALA A 50 -4.18 5.35 -9.96
CA ALA A 50 -4.23 4.73 -11.27
C ALA A 50 -4.03 3.21 -11.26
N LEU A 51 -3.41 2.65 -10.21
CA LEU A 51 -3.00 1.24 -10.15
C LEU A 51 -3.84 0.41 -9.17
N LEU A 52 -4.54 1.05 -8.25
CA LEU A 52 -5.28 0.41 -7.18
C LEU A 52 -6.67 1.01 -7.07
N VAL A 53 -7.62 0.19 -6.64
CA VAL A 53 -8.97 0.65 -6.30
C VAL A 53 -9.02 1.18 -4.86
N PRO A 54 -10.02 2.00 -4.49
CA PRO A 54 -10.03 2.72 -3.21
C PRO A 54 -9.78 1.83 -1.98
N TRP A 55 -10.43 0.66 -1.89
CA TRP A 55 -10.26 -0.25 -0.77
C TRP A 55 -8.83 -0.82 -0.66
N GLN A 56 -8.10 -1.00 -1.77
CA GLN A 56 -6.70 -1.44 -1.76
C GLN A 56 -5.78 -0.32 -1.27
N CYS A 57 -6.04 0.91 -1.72
CA CYS A 57 -5.33 2.11 -1.25
C CYS A 57 -5.49 2.28 0.27
N GLU A 58 -6.71 2.12 0.79
CA GLU A 58 -6.97 2.21 2.23
C GLU A 58 -6.20 1.14 3.03
N LEU A 59 -6.20 -0.12 2.58
CA LEU A 59 -5.45 -1.20 3.25
C LEU A 59 -3.94 -1.00 3.23
N LEU A 60 -3.41 -0.31 2.23
CA LEU A 60 -1.98 0.01 2.13
C LEU A 60 -1.62 1.29 2.88
N GLY A 61 -2.60 2.03 3.43
CA GLY A 61 -2.40 3.33 4.07
C GLY A 61 -2.07 4.44 3.06
N ILE A 62 -2.48 4.27 1.80
CA ILE A 62 -2.33 5.23 0.71
C ILE A 62 -3.66 5.97 0.53
N SER A 63 -4.19 6.57 1.60
CA SER A 63 -5.31 7.50 1.46
C SER A 63 -4.73 8.90 1.33
N GLU A 64 -5.01 9.54 0.20
CA GLU A 64 -4.92 10.99 0.10
C GLU A 64 -5.62 11.59 1.32
N VAL A 65 -4.95 12.53 1.98
CA VAL A 65 -5.35 13.20 3.22
C VAL A 65 -6.87 13.26 3.43
N ARG A 66 -7.40 12.28 4.18
CA ARG A 66 -8.56 12.49 5.03
C ARG A 66 -8.23 11.92 6.39
N GLY A 67 -8.12 12.85 7.34
CA GLY A 67 -7.41 12.66 8.58
C GLY A 67 -7.86 11.47 9.41
N ARG A 68 -6.94 11.03 10.26
CA ARG A 68 -7.20 10.56 11.63
C ARG A 68 -8.69 10.54 11.96
N ARG A 69 -9.29 9.37 11.81
CA ARG A 69 -10.47 9.00 12.60
C ARG A 69 -10.14 7.71 13.35
N SER A 70 -9.10 7.80 14.19
CA SER A 70 -9.07 7.02 15.42
C SER A 70 -10.01 7.74 16.37
N GLU A 71 -11.23 7.25 16.47
CA GLU A 71 -12.00 7.06 17.70
C GLU A 71 -13.38 6.56 17.30
N VAL A 72 -13.61 5.26 17.53
CA VAL A 72 -14.95 4.69 17.67
C VAL A 72 -14.96 3.96 19.01
N SER A 73 -15.71 4.59 19.92
CA SER A 73 -16.39 4.11 21.15
C SER A 73 -15.58 3.47 22.28
#